data_AF-A0A529N717-F1
#
_entry.id   AF-A0A529N717-F1
#
_cell.length_a   1.000
_cell.length_b   1.000
_cell.length_c   1.000
_cell.angle_alpha   90.00
_cell.angle_beta   90.00
_cell.angle_gamma   90.00
#
_symmetry.space_group_name_H-M   'P 1'
#
loop_
_entity.id
_entity.type
_entity.pdbx_description
1 polymer ?
#
loop_
_entity_poly.entity_id
_entity_poly.type
_entity_poly.pdbx_seq_one_letter_code
_entity_poly.pdbx_strand_id
1 'polypeptide(L)' 'VPDGPLTSQLQKIQAGDTVIMRQKSTGTLVVDALTPAKRLFMISTGTGIAPFASLLRDPDTYEKFEQVVLTHTCRD' A
#
# COMPACT_ATOMS: atom_id res chain seq x y z
N VAL A 1 4.48 -3.53 -16.49
CA VAL A 1 4.05 -3.00 -17.80
C VAL A 1 5.29 -2.91 -18.68
N PRO A 2 5.26 -3.47 -19.90
CA PRO A 2 6.36 -3.34 -20.85
C PRO A 2 6.69 -1.86 -21.10
N ASP A 3 7.97 -1.56 -21.30
CA ASP A 3 8.47 -0.26 -21.76
C ASP A 3 8.16 0.98 -20.88
N GLY A 4 7.81 0.77 -19.60
CA GLY A 4 7.62 1.88 -18.66
C GLY A 4 8.93 2.63 -18.36
N PRO A 5 8.98 3.97 -18.41
CA PRO A 5 10.23 4.74 -18.33
C PRO A 5 11.00 4.54 -17.02
N LEU A 6 10.29 4.43 -15.89
CA LEU A 6 10.90 4.12 -14.60
C LEU A 6 11.03 2.61 -14.38
N THR A 7 9.95 1.87 -14.56
CA THR A 7 9.89 0.44 -14.22
C THR A 7 10.84 -0.42 -15.05
N SER A 8 11.14 -0.01 -16.29
CA SER A 8 12.10 -0.70 -17.15
C SER A 8 13.54 -0.64 -16.62
N GLN A 9 13.87 0.39 -15.84
CA GLN A 9 15.15 0.53 -15.16
C GLN A 9 15.09 -0.03 -13.74
N LEU A 10 14.03 0.29 -12.99
CA LEU A 10 13.88 -0.13 -11.59
C LEU A 10 13.82 -1.65 -11.43
N GLN A 11 13.33 -2.39 -12.43
CA GLN A 11 13.36 -3.85 -12.43
C GLN A 11 14.77 -4.46 -12.42
N LYS A 12 15.82 -3.67 -12.73
CA LYS A 12 17.23 -4.13 -12.80
C LYS A 12 18.01 -3.88 -11.51
N ILE A 13 17.38 -3.31 -10.49
CA ILE A 13 18.05 -2.87 -9.24
C ILE A 13 18.70 -4.04 -8.49
N GLN A 14 19.85 -3.78 -7.89
CA GLN A 14 20.61 -4.71 -7.06
C GLN A 14 20.88 -4.14 -5.66
N ALA A 15 21.22 -5.02 -4.72
CA ALA A 15 21.65 -4.59 -3.40
C ALA A 15 22.93 -3.74 -3.51
N GLY A 16 22.90 -2.55 -2.90
CA GLY A 16 23.98 -1.56 -3.01
C GLY A 16 23.70 -0.44 -4.02
N ASP A 17 22.71 -0.60 -4.90
CA ASP A 17 22.27 0.48 -5.78
C ASP A 17 21.58 1.60 -5.01
N THR A 18 21.62 2.80 -5.57
CA THR A 18 20.97 3.98 -4.99
C THR A 18 19.62 4.25 -5.65
N VAL A 19 18.60 4.56 -4.84
CA VAL A 19 17.28 5.00 -5.30
C VAL A 19 16.99 6.40 -4.78
N ILE A 20 16.43 7.25 -5.64
CA ILE A 20 15.99 8.58 -5.24
C ILE A 20 14.67 8.47 -4.48
N MET A 21 14.67 8.91 -3.23
CA MET A 21 13.48 8.94 -2.38
C MET A 21 13.10 10.39 -2.05
N ARG A 22 11.84 10.75 -2.28
CA ARG A 22 11.31 12.04 -1.84
C ARG A 22 11.13 12.02 -0.31
N GLN A 23 11.63 13.04 0.37
CA GLN A 23 11.58 13.13 1.84
C GLN A 23 10.17 13.31 2.41
N LYS A 24 9.24 13.90 1.65
CA LYS A 24 7.86 14.17 2.09
C LYS A 24 6.90 13.16 1.46
N SER A 25 6.26 12.35 2.31
CA SER A 25 5.15 11.47 1.93
C SER A 25 3.87 12.27 1.65
N THR A 26 2.96 11.69 0.87
CA THR A 26 1.62 12.23 0.57
C THR A 26 0.67 11.08 0.26
N GLY A 27 -0.64 11.28 0.41
CA GLY A 27 -1.66 10.28 0.12
C GLY A 27 -2.95 10.52 0.89
N THR A 28 -4.02 9.83 0.50
CA THR A 28 -5.36 9.93 1.11
C THR A 28 -5.76 8.67 1.89
N LEU A 29 -5.01 7.57 1.76
CA LEU A 29 -5.28 6.30 2.43
C LEU A 29 -4.75 6.32 3.86
N VAL A 30 -5.38 7.15 4.70
CA VAL A 30 -5.08 7.30 6.12
C VAL A 30 -6.31 6.91 6.94
N VAL A 31 -6.12 6.10 7.98
CA VAL A 31 -7.24 5.62 8.82
C VAL A 31 -7.91 6.74 9.61
N ASP A 32 -7.19 7.84 9.89
CA ASP A 32 -7.70 9.01 10.61
C ASP A 32 -8.74 9.82 9.83
N ALA A 33 -8.78 9.65 8.50
CA ALA A 33 -9.80 10.29 7.67
C ALA A 33 -11.14 9.54 7.69
N LEU A 34 -11.21 8.40 8.37
CA LEU A 34 -12.40 7.56 8.44
C LEU A 34 -13.21 7.85 9.70
N THR A 35 -14.53 7.79 9.59
CA THR A 35 -15.42 7.82 10.75
C THR A 35 -15.29 6.53 11.56
N PRO A 36 -15.55 6.56 12.88
CA PRO A 36 -15.55 5.36 13.71
C PRO A 36 -16.46 4.27 13.15
N ALA A 37 -15.96 3.04 13.07
CA ALA A 37 -16.70 1.89 12.58
C ALA A 37 -16.13 0.60 13.17
N LYS A 38 -16.92 -0.47 13.15
CA LYS A 38 -16.45 -1.80 13.61
C LYS A 38 -15.58 -2.51 12.58
N ARG A 39 -15.82 -2.29 11.28
CA ARG A 39 -15.20 -3.05 10.19
C ARG A 39 -14.53 -2.12 9.19
N LEU A 40 -13.24 -2.37 8.93
CA LEU A 40 -12.48 -1.71 7.88
C LEU A 40 -12.38 -2.62 6.66
N PHE A 41 -12.87 -2.15 5.51
CA PHE A 41 -12.75 -2.83 4.23
C PHE A 41 -11.66 -2.17 3.38
N MET A 42 -10.66 -2.96 3.00
CA MET A 42 -9.59 -2.57 2.09
C MET A 42 -9.78 -3.31 0.78
N ILE A 43 -10.12 -2.60 -0.30
CA ILE A 43 -10.43 -3.22 -1.60
C ILE A 43 -9.33 -2.84 -2.59
N SER A 44 -8.59 -3.83 -3.07
CA SER A 44 -7.43 -3.63 -3.96
C SER A 44 -7.45 -4.52 -5.20
N THR A 45 -6.78 -4.04 -6.24
CA THR A 45 -6.52 -4.81 -7.47
C THR A 45 -5.06 -4.61 -7.88
N GLY A 46 -4.40 -5.68 -8.35
CA GLY A 46 -2.99 -5.63 -8.76
C GLY A 46 -2.08 -4.97 -7.71
N THR A 47 -1.14 -4.14 -8.12
CA THR A 47 -0.22 -3.47 -7.17
C THR A 47 -0.90 -2.49 -6.19
N GLY A 48 -2.21 -2.24 -6.30
CA GLY A 48 -2.98 -1.40 -5.38
C GLY A 48 -3.05 -1.93 -3.93
N ILE A 49 -2.56 -3.13 -3.67
CA ILE A 49 -2.37 -3.67 -2.31
C ILE A 49 -1.25 -2.98 -1.52
N ALA A 50 -0.29 -2.35 -2.20
CA ALA A 50 0.89 -1.75 -1.58
C ALA A 50 0.60 -0.86 -0.35
N PRO A 51 -0.34 0.11 -0.38
CA PRO A 51 -0.68 0.91 0.80
C PRO A 51 -1.30 0.07 1.93
N PHE A 52 -2.14 -0.92 1.60
CA PHE A 52 -2.76 -1.79 2.60
C PHE A 52 -1.77 -2.72 3.27
N ALA A 53 -0.71 -3.15 2.60
CA ALA A 53 0.38 -3.87 3.24
C ALA A 53 1.08 -3.04 4.33
N SER A 54 1.05 -1.71 4.26
CA SER A 54 1.52 -0.84 5.35
C SER A 54 0.51 -0.83 6.50
N LEU A 55 -0.77 -0.54 6.22
CA LEU A 55 -1.82 -0.44 7.24
C LEU A 55 -2.07 -1.77 7.98
N LEU A 56 -1.94 -2.91 7.30
CA LEU A 56 -2.09 -4.23 7.93
C LEU A 56 -1.01 -4.57 8.96
N ARG A 57 0.12 -3.85 8.95
CA ARG A 57 1.21 -4.00 9.92
C ARG A 57 1.20 -2.90 10.98
N ASP A 58 0.23 -2.00 10.94
CA ASP A 58 0.07 -0.90 11.87
C ASP A 58 -0.86 -1.32 13.04
N PRO A 59 -0.36 -1.40 14.29
CA PRO A 59 -1.18 -1.73 15.46
C PRO A 59 -2.39 -0.82 15.64
N ASP A 60 -2.25 0.48 15.34
CA ASP A 60 -3.32 1.48 15.48
C ASP A 60 -4.55 1.13 14.63
N THR A 61 -4.34 0.42 13.51
CA THR A 61 -5.44 -0.05 12.66
C THR A 61 -6.32 -1.06 13.41
N TYR A 62 -5.72 -1.95 14.20
CA TYR A 62 -6.46 -2.97 14.95
C TYR A 62 -7.00 -2.45 16.28
N GLU A 63 -6.50 -1.32 16.78
CA GLU A 63 -7.11 -0.61 17.91
C GLU A 63 -8.38 0.14 17.48
N LYS A 64 -8.39 0.71 16.27
CA LYS A 64 -9.52 1.50 15.74
C LYS A 64 -10.66 0.66 15.20
N PHE A 65 -10.40 -0.56 14.73
CA PHE A 65 -11.39 -1.41 14.08
C PHE A 65 -11.37 -2.83 14.65
N GLU A 66 -12.55 -3.36 15.01
CA GLU A 66 -12.71 -4.73 15.53
C GLU A 66 -12.39 -5.81 14.47
N GLN A 67 -12.62 -5.49 13.20
CA GLN A 67 -12.37 -6.39 12.08
C GLN A 67 -11.75 -5.64 10.89
N VAL A 68 -10.70 -6.23 10.31
CA VAL A 68 -10.09 -5.75 9.06
C VAL A 68 -10.29 -6.81 7.99
N VAL A 69 -10.82 -6.39 6.83
CA VAL A 69 -11.06 -7.25 5.67
C VAL A 69 -10.31 -6.68 4.47
N LEU A 70 -9.33 -7.42 3.96
CA LEU A 70 -8.65 -7.11 2.71
C LEU A 70 -9.22 -7.98 1.59
N THR A 71 -9.67 -7.35 0.51
CA THR A 71 -9.90 -8.00 -0.77
C THR A 71 -8.82 -7.58 -1.75
N HIS A 72 -8.33 -8.55 -2.50
CA HIS A 72 -7.23 -8.36 -3.42
C HIS A 72 -7.46 -9.21 -4.67
N THR A 73 -7.41 -8.58 -5.84
CA THR A 73 -7.50 -9.31 -7.11
C THR A 73 -6.13 -9.44 -7.77
N CYS A 74 -5.76 -10.69 -8.02
CA CYS A 74 -4.70 -11.11 -8.94
C CYS A 74 -5.36 -11.71 -10.19
N ARG A 75 -4.64 -11.72 -11.32
CA ARG A 75 -5.14 -12.36 -12.56
C ARG A 75 -4.41 -13.67 -12.88
N ASP A 76 -3.24 -13.89 -12.27
CA ASP A 76 -2.38 -15.05 -12.44
C ASP A 76 -1.71 -15.39 -11.10
#